data_AF-A0A072V407-F1
#
_entry.id   AF-A0A072V407-F1
#
_cell.length_a   1.000
_cell.length_b   1.000
_cell.length_c   1.000
_cell.angle_alpha   90.00
_cell.angle_beta   90.00
_cell.angle_gamma   90.00
#
_symmetry.space_group_name_H-M   'P 1'
#
loop_
_entity.id
_entity.type
_entity.pdbx_description
1 polymer ?
#
loop_
_entity_poly.entity_id
_entity_poly.type
_entity_poly.pdbx_seq_one_letter_code
_entity_poly.pdbx_strand_id
1 'polypeptide(L)'
;MSDLFLDLFTEILSRLPVQTLLRFRSISKSLKSLIDSHNFTNLHLKNSLNFNLVLCRNSEFYQIDFPNLTTTVSLNHPLTRYKSHITILGSCNGILCISNRFYDIALWNPNIRKHRAIPNLPISHRSESDTMLV
;
A
#
# COMPACT_ATOMS: atom_id res chain seq x y z
N MET A 1 25.17 -20.85 17.40
CA MET A 1 26.07 -20.02 16.55
C MET A 1 25.43 -19.67 15.20
N SER A 2 24.59 -20.54 14.62
CA SER A 2 23.81 -20.25 13.39
C SER A 2 22.73 -19.18 13.56
N ASP A 3 22.10 -19.13 14.74
CA ASP A 3 20.89 -18.33 14.94
C ASP A 3 21.21 -16.83 15.01
N LEU A 4 22.34 -16.46 15.62
CA LEU A 4 22.80 -15.07 15.71
C LEU A 4 23.05 -14.44 14.32
N PHE A 5 23.60 -15.21 13.38
CA PHE A 5 23.83 -14.72 12.03
C PHE A 5 22.51 -14.52 11.27
N LEU A 6 21.55 -15.44 11.48
CA LEU A 6 20.22 -15.33 10.87
C LEU A 6 19.43 -14.14 11.42
N ASP A 7 19.53 -13.87 12.72
CA ASP A 7 18.89 -12.73 13.37
C ASP A 7 19.44 -11.40 12.86
N LEU A 8 20.78 -11.28 12.80
CA LEU A 8 21.45 -10.09 12.28
C LEU A 8 21.12 -9.85 10.82
N PHE A 9 21.09 -10.92 10.02
CA PHE A 9 20.71 -10.84 8.61
C PHE A 9 19.24 -10.42 8.44
N THR A 10 18.35 -10.95 9.27
CA THR A 10 16.93 -10.58 9.32
C THR A 10 16.76 -9.09 9.66
N GLU A 11 17.54 -8.59 10.63
CA GLU A 11 17.51 -7.17 11.00
C GLU A 11 17.99 -6.27 9.85
N ILE A 12 19.08 -6.63 9.17
CA ILE A 12 19.58 -5.89 8.00
C ILE A 12 18.52 -5.84 6.91
N LEU A 13 17.97 -7.00 6.53
CA LEU A 13 16.93 -7.09 5.51
C LEU A 13 15.68 -6.28 5.89
N SER A 14 15.30 -6.26 7.17
CA SER A 14 14.12 -5.53 7.64
C SER A 14 14.20 -4.01 7.42
N ARG A 15 15.39 -3.46 7.19
CA ARG A 15 15.59 -2.02 6.91
C ARG A 15 15.72 -1.71 5.42
N LEU A 16 15.74 -2.72 4.55
CA LEU A 16 15.88 -2.51 3.11
C LEU A 16 14.56 -2.07 2.46
N PRO A 17 14.62 -1.28 1.37
CA PRO A 17 13.45 -0.95 0.56
C PRO A 17 12.76 -2.21 0.03
N VAL A 18 11.43 -2.15 -0.08
CA VAL A 18 10.59 -3.27 -0.54
C VAL A 18 11.05 -3.83 -1.90
N GLN A 19 11.46 -2.95 -2.83
CA GLN A 19 11.94 -3.37 -4.15
C GLN A 19 13.21 -4.23 -4.08
N THR A 20 14.14 -3.88 -3.19
CA THR A 20 15.35 -4.66 -2.93
C THR A 20 15.01 -6.01 -2.32
N LEU A 21 14.07 -6.04 -1.36
CA LEU A 21 13.60 -7.29 -0.76
C LEU A 21 12.93 -8.22 -1.78
N LEU A 22 12.13 -7.68 -2.71
CA LEU A 22 11.53 -8.50 -3.77
C LEU A 22 12.58 -9.15 -4.68
N ARG A 23 13.73 -8.49 -4.90
CA ARG A 23 14.87 -9.11 -5.61
C ARG A 23 15.47 -10.24 -4.78
N PHE A 24 15.79 -10.00 -3.50
CA PHE A 24 16.30 -11.06 -2.59
C PHE A 24 15.36 -12.26 -2.50
N ARG A 25 14.05 -12.01 -2.48
CA ARG A 25 13.00 -13.03 -2.49
C ARG A 25 13.08 -13.97 -3.69
N SER A 26 13.62 -13.51 -4.81
CA SER A 26 13.76 -14.30 -6.04
C SER A 26 15.07 -15.10 -6.14
N ILE A 27 16.03 -14.83 -5.26
CA ILE A 27 17.38 -15.42 -5.32
C ILE A 27 17.43 -16.81 -4.67
N SER A 28 16.71 -17.03 -3.56
CA SER A 28 16.71 -18.33 -2.89
C SER A 28 15.38 -18.67 -2.19
N LYS A 29 15.14 -19.96 -2.00
CA LYS A 29 13.96 -20.46 -1.26
C LYS A 29 13.98 -20.06 0.22
N SER A 30 15.15 -20.03 0.85
CA SER A 30 15.31 -19.62 2.25
C SER A 30 14.99 -18.14 2.44
N LEU A 31 15.51 -17.25 1.57
CA LEU A 31 15.20 -15.83 1.57
C LEU A 31 13.71 -15.58 1.30
N LYS A 32 13.14 -16.33 0.35
CA LYS A 32 11.70 -16.27 0.09
C LYS A 32 10.88 -16.60 1.34
N SER A 33 11.22 -17.70 2.01
CA SER A 33 10.52 -18.13 3.23
C SER A 33 10.67 -17.12 4.37
N LEU A 34 11.85 -16.52 4.54
CA LEU A 34 12.10 -15.49 5.55
C LEU A 34 11.26 -14.23 5.27
N ILE A 35 11.33 -13.71 4.04
CA ILE A 35 10.68 -12.47 3.63
C ILE A 35 9.16 -12.59 3.64
N ASP A 36 8.61 -13.74 3.21
CA ASP A 36 7.16 -13.97 3.21
C ASP A 36 6.62 -14.31 4.62
N SER A 37 7.48 -14.42 5.65
CA SER A 37 7.03 -14.72 7.02
C SER A 37 6.33 -13.53 7.69
N HIS A 38 5.38 -13.83 8.58
CA HIS A 38 4.67 -12.81 9.32
C HIS A 38 5.58 -12.02 10.27
N ASN A 39 6.54 -12.70 10.93
CA ASN A 39 7.52 -12.07 11.81
C ASN A 39 8.37 -11.05 11.06
N PHE A 40 8.88 -11.42 9.89
CA PHE A 40 9.64 -10.51 9.04
C PHE A 40 8.79 -9.33 8.58
N THR A 41 7.53 -9.59 8.19
CA THR A 41 6.61 -8.52 7.75
C THR A 41 6.40 -7.49 8.85
N ASN A 42 6.12 -7.92 10.09
CA ASN A 42 5.92 -7.01 11.22
C ASN A 42 7.21 -6.27 11.59
N LEU A 43 8.35 -6.97 11.55
CA LEU A 43 9.65 -6.36 11.80
C LEU A 43 10.00 -5.30 10.74
N HIS A 44 9.76 -5.61 9.46
CA HIS A 44 9.95 -4.68 8.35
C HIS A 44 9.04 -3.47 8.48
N LEU A 45 7.77 -3.65 8.81
CA LEU A 45 6.84 -2.54 9.03
C LEU A 45 7.29 -1.62 10.18
N LYS A 46 7.79 -2.20 11.27
CA LYS A 46 8.33 -1.46 12.41
C LYS A 46 9.63 -0.72 12.08
N ASN A 47 10.50 -1.36 11.31
CA ASN A 47 11.82 -0.83 10.98
C ASN A 47 11.84 -0.01 9.68
N SER A 48 10.72 0.04 8.95
CA SER A 48 10.65 0.77 7.70
C SER A 48 10.82 2.25 7.98
N LEU A 49 11.94 2.79 7.52
CA LEU A 49 12.21 4.24 7.52
C LEU A 49 11.46 4.95 6.39
N ASN A 50 10.49 4.29 5.74
CA ASN A 50 9.68 4.89 4.68
C ASN A 50 8.65 5.82 5.29
N PHE A 51 9.07 7.05 5.53
CA PHE A 51 8.21 8.18 5.83
C PHE A 51 7.59 8.75 4.53
N ASN A 52 7.15 7.88 3.62
CA ASN A 52 6.51 8.35 2.39
C ASN A 52 5.05 8.66 2.67
N LEU A 53 4.69 9.94 2.59
CA LEU A 53 3.32 10.41 2.66
C LEU A 53 2.70 10.27 1.27
N VAL A 54 1.52 9.63 1.17
CA VAL A 54 0.74 9.64 -0.07
C VAL A 54 -0.40 10.62 0.06
N LEU A 55 -0.41 11.62 -0.83
CA LEU A 55 -1.46 12.62 -0.93
C LEU A 55 -2.35 12.35 -2.14
N CYS A 56 -3.63 12.67 -2.00
CA CYS A 56 -4.60 12.69 -3.08
C CYS A 56 -5.17 14.11 -3.22
N ARG A 57 -4.98 14.73 -4.39
CA ARG A 57 -5.50 16.07 -4.70
C ARG A 57 -6.11 16.06 -6.09
N ASN A 58 -7.37 16.47 -6.22
CA ASN A 58 -8.08 16.52 -7.51
C ASN A 58 -8.05 15.18 -8.28
N SER A 59 -8.13 14.05 -7.58
CA SER A 59 -8.01 12.68 -8.13
C SER A 59 -6.59 12.26 -8.54
N GLU A 60 -5.60 13.13 -8.40
CA GLU A 60 -4.19 12.83 -8.65
C GLU A 60 -3.47 12.43 -7.36
N PHE A 61 -2.54 11.49 -7.47
CA PHE A 61 -1.79 10.96 -6.33
C PHE A 61 -0.33 11.39 -6.38
N TYR A 62 0.21 11.75 -5.22
CA TYR A 62 1.59 12.16 -5.06
C TYR A 62 2.21 11.44 -3.87
N GLN A 63 3.43 10.96 -4.05
CA GLN A 63 4.28 10.50 -2.97
C GLN A 63 5.22 11.64 -2.57
N ILE A 64 5.30 11.90 -1.28
CA ILE A 64 6.17 12.93 -0.70
C ILE A 64 7.05 12.29 0.37
N ASP A 65 8.33 12.63 0.35
CA ASP A 65 9.26 12.24 1.41
C ASP A 65 9.01 13.09 2.67
N PHE A 66 8.68 12.46 3.80
CA PHE A 66 8.48 13.10 5.10
C PHE A 66 9.68 12.80 6.01
N PRO A 67 10.13 13.72 6.90
CA PRO A 67 9.59 15.05 7.17
C PRO A 67 10.04 16.14 6.18
N ASN A 68 10.91 15.82 5.22
CA ASN A 68 11.58 16.84 4.40
C ASN A 68 10.62 17.60 3.45
N LEU A 69 9.50 17.00 3.04
CA LEU A 69 8.48 17.55 2.14
C LEU A 69 9.02 18.14 0.81
N THR A 70 10.26 17.82 0.43
CA THR A 70 10.97 18.45 -0.70
C THR A 70 10.75 17.74 -2.02
N THR A 71 10.57 16.42 -1.99
CA THR A 71 10.41 15.61 -3.21
C THR A 71 8.96 15.22 -3.38
N THR A 72 8.44 15.42 -4.59
CA THR A 72 7.09 14.99 -4.95
C THR A 72 7.18 14.11 -6.19
N VAL A 73 6.64 12.91 -6.10
CA VAL A 73 6.59 11.95 -7.21
C VAL A 73 5.14 11.66 -7.53
N SER A 74 4.71 11.95 -8.76
CA SER A 74 3.37 11.58 -9.20
C SER A 74 3.22 10.06 -9.26
N LEU A 75 2.09 9.56 -8.74
CA LEU A 75 1.76 8.15 -8.72
C LEU A 75 0.59 7.88 -9.65
N ASN A 76 0.73 6.84 -10.49
CA ASN A 76 -0.35 6.37 -11.34
C ASN A 76 -1.26 5.42 -10.55
N HIS A 77 -2.47 5.87 -10.23
CA HIS A 77 -3.47 5.03 -9.56
C HIS A 77 -4.07 3.98 -10.53
N PRO A 78 -4.57 2.85 -10.01
CA PRO A 78 -5.05 1.75 -10.85
C PRO A 78 -6.45 1.94 -11.45
N LEU A 79 -7.28 2.83 -10.89
CA LEU A 79 -8.65 3.08 -11.36
C LEU A 79 -8.69 3.86 -12.70
N THR A 80 -8.34 3.22 -13.81
CA THR A 80 -8.22 3.88 -15.12
C THR A 80 -9.54 4.14 -15.84
N ARG A 81 -10.60 3.38 -15.53
CA ARG A 81 -11.90 3.48 -16.22
C ARG A 81 -12.63 4.79 -15.91
N TYR A 82 -12.52 5.27 -14.67
CA TYR A 82 -13.08 6.55 -14.23
C TYR A 82 -12.05 7.26 -13.37
N LYS A 83 -11.33 8.22 -13.96
CA LYS A 83 -10.25 8.95 -13.31
C LYS A 83 -10.72 10.14 -12.44
N SER A 84 -12.02 10.41 -12.42
CA SER A 84 -12.59 11.54 -11.69
C SER A 84 -13.05 11.16 -10.29
N HIS A 85 -12.91 12.11 -9.37
CA HIS A 85 -13.32 12.00 -7.97
C HIS A 85 -12.75 10.76 -7.27
N ILE A 86 -11.45 10.53 -7.46
CA ILE A 86 -10.79 9.45 -6.73
C ILE A 86 -10.48 9.93 -5.32
N THR A 87 -10.81 9.09 -4.35
CA THR A 87 -10.60 9.37 -2.93
C THR A 87 -9.86 8.22 -2.25
N ILE A 88 -9.18 8.53 -1.15
CA ILE A 88 -8.59 7.54 -0.25
C ILE A 88 -9.64 7.23 0.81
N LEU A 89 -10.09 5.97 0.86
CA LEU A 89 -10.98 5.47 1.90
C LEU A 89 -10.21 5.10 3.18
N GLY A 90 -8.94 4.74 3.03
CA GLY A 90 -8.07 4.42 4.15
C GLY A 90 -6.72 3.86 3.72
N SER A 91 -5.85 3.60 4.70
CA SER A 91 -4.54 2.99 4.50
C SER A 91 -4.25 1.94 5.55
N CYS A 92 -3.46 0.93 5.18
CA CYS A 92 -3.00 -0.12 6.10
C CYS A 92 -1.66 -0.66 5.61
N ASN A 93 -0.59 -0.52 6.39
CA ASN A 93 0.73 -1.13 6.12
C ASN A 93 1.25 -0.87 4.68
N GLY A 94 1.09 0.36 4.18
CA GLY A 94 1.50 0.76 2.84
C GLY A 94 0.55 0.35 1.70
N ILE A 95 -0.60 -0.26 2.03
CA ILE A 95 -1.71 -0.49 1.11
C ILE A 95 -2.71 0.65 1.27
N LEU A 96 -3.17 1.21 0.16
CA LEU A 96 -4.20 2.23 0.08
C LEU A 96 -5.50 1.59 -0.40
N CYS A 97 -6.60 1.90 0.28
CA CYS A 97 -7.93 1.64 -0.22
C CYS A 97 -8.42 2.91 -0.92
N ILE A 98 -8.70 2.82 -2.21
CA ILE A 98 -9.15 3.96 -3.02
C ILE A 98 -10.49 3.64 -3.69
N SER A 99 -11.29 4.67 -3.93
CA SER A 99 -12.55 4.56 -4.67
C SER A 99 -12.75 5.71 -5.65
N ASN A 100 -13.59 5.49 -6.66
CA ASN A 100 -14.07 6.53 -7.56
C ASN A 100 -15.54 6.88 -7.27
N ARG A 101 -16.09 7.82 -8.05
CA ARG A 101 -17.50 8.25 -7.96
C ARG A 101 -18.53 7.13 -8.17
N PHE A 102 -18.14 6.04 -8.84
CA PHE A 102 -19.02 4.91 -9.14
C PHE A 102 -18.88 3.76 -8.13
N TYR A 103 -18.22 4.02 -7.01
CA TYR A 103 -17.96 3.03 -5.96
C TYR A 103 -17.10 1.84 -6.41
N ASP A 104 -16.35 1.95 -7.51
CA ASP A 104 -15.32 0.96 -7.80
C ASP A 104 -14.22 1.11 -6.75
N ILE A 105 -13.93 0.03 -6.01
CA ILE A 105 -12.91 0.03 -4.96
C ILE A 105 -11.68 -0.73 -5.42
N ALA A 106 -10.50 -0.20 -5.14
CA ALA A 106 -9.24 -0.90 -5.35
C ALA A 106 -8.35 -0.83 -4.11
N LEU A 107 -7.73 -1.96 -3.77
CA LEU A 107 -6.59 -2.03 -2.86
C LEU A 107 -5.32 -1.85 -3.68
N TRP A 108 -4.52 -0.86 -3.34
CA TRP A 108 -3.37 -0.44 -4.14
C TRP A 108 -2.13 -0.30 -3.26
N ASN A 109 -1.05 -0.98 -3.65
CA ASN A 109 0.27 -0.77 -3.07
C ASN A 109 1.15 0.03 -4.05
N PRO A 110 1.33 1.35 -3.84
CA PRO A 110 2.10 2.19 -4.74
C PRO A 110 3.59 1.80 -4.80
N ASN A 111 4.16 1.31 -3.68
CA ASN A 111 5.60 0.99 -3.58
C ASN A 111 6.03 -0.16 -4.50
N ILE A 112 5.10 -1.08 -4.80
CA ILE A 112 5.35 -2.24 -5.68
C ILE A 112 4.49 -2.19 -6.95
N ARG A 113 3.73 -1.12 -7.16
CA ARG A 113 2.83 -0.91 -8.32
C ARG A 113 1.86 -2.07 -8.56
N LYS A 114 1.39 -2.71 -7.49
CA LYS A 114 0.38 -3.77 -7.56
C LYS A 114 -0.94 -3.27 -7.01
N HIS A 115 -2.02 -3.76 -7.57
CA HIS A 115 -3.36 -3.45 -7.11
C HIS A 115 -4.28 -4.65 -7.27
N ARG A 116 -5.41 -4.59 -6.57
CA ARG A 116 -6.52 -5.53 -6.68
C ARG A 116 -7.83 -4.75 -6.63
N ALA A 117 -8.61 -4.80 -7.70
CA ALA A 117 -9.98 -4.30 -7.67
C ALA A 117 -10.84 -5.22 -6.80
N ILE A 118 -11.68 -4.62 -5.96
CA ILE A 118 -12.70 -5.34 -5.20
C ILE A 118 -13.92 -5.45 -6.10
N PRO A 119 -14.46 -6.66 -6.34
CA PRO A 119 -15.69 -6.80 -7.10
C PRO A 119 -16.81 -6.05 -6.38
N ASN A 120 -17.68 -5.37 -7.14
CA ASN A 120 -18.86 -4.74 -6.57
C ASN A 120 -19.66 -5.78 -5.80
N LEU A 121 -19.68 -5.63 -4.48
CA LEU A 121 -20.57 -6.40 -3.64
C LEU A 121 -21.99 -5.90 -3.94
N PRO A 122 -22.99 -6.78 -4.08
CA PRO A 122 -24.38 -6.40 -4.17
C PRO A 122 -24.84 -5.91 -2.78
N ILE A 123 -24.28 -4.79 -2.33
CA ILE A 123 -24.78 -4.08 -1.17
C ILE A 123 -25.90 -3.23 -1.75
N SER A 124 -27.15 -3.59 -1.43
CA SER A 124 -28.29 -2.74 -1.74
C SER A 124 -28.00 -1.35 -1.17
N HIS A 125 -27.76 -0.37 -2.03
CA HIS A 125 -27.67 1.01 -1.60
C HIS A 125 -29.02 1.35 -0.96
N ARG A 126 -29.04 1.52 0.37
CA ARG A 126 -30.07 2.34 0.99
C ARG A 126 -29.82 3.74 0.46
N SER A 127 -30.61 4.16 -0.51
CA SER A 127 -30.66 5.55 -0.91
C SER A 127 -31.06 6.37 0.32
N GLU A 128 -30.24 7.33 0.72
CA GLU A 128 -30.56 8.35 1.74
C GLU A 128 -31.66 9.33 1.27
N SER A 129 -32.51 8.92 0.32
CA SER A 129 -33.62 9.71 -0.21
C SER A 129 -34.87 9.66 0.68
N ASP A 130 -34.95 8.74 1.65
CA ASP A 130 -36.19 8.48 2.40
C ASP A 130 -36.33 9.28 3.72
N THR A 131 -35.45 10.27 3.99
CA THR A 131 -35.46 10.98 5.30
C THR A 131 -35.88 12.45 5.25
N MET A 132 -36.51 12.94 4.18
CA MET A 132 -37.06 14.31 4.12
C MET A 132 -38.50 14.36 3.64
N LEU A 133 -39.39 13.65 4.33
CA LEU A 133 -40.83 13.93 4.33
C LEU A 133 -41.38 13.77 5.76
N VAL A 134 -41.19 14.80 6.59
CA VAL A 134 -42.13 15.22 7.65
C VAL A 134 -42.05 16.73 7.76
#